data_AF-A0A399Y9C6-F1
#
_entry.id   AF-A0A399Y9C6-F1
#
_cell.length_a   1.000
_cell.length_b   1.000
_cell.length_c   1.000
_cell.angle_alpha   90.00
_cell.angle_beta   90.00
_cell.angle_gamma   90.00
#
_symmetry.space_group_name_H-M   'P 1'
#
loop_
_entity.id
_entity.type
_entity.pdbx_description
1 polymer ?
#
loop_
_entity_poly.entity_id
_entity_poly.type
_entity_poly.pdbx_seq_one_letter_code
_entity_poly.pdbx_strand_id
1 'polypeptide(L)'
;ELLVHIAEQRVQWPVDLDAEVLADALVAVCDTPLGPLAGDATLRDIGRTDRLCELDFELPLGGGDLRRHTSSAVLGDLVPLLRAHLPARDPVRAWADVLEQNPELAAQELRGYLTGSVDVVLRTGGRYLVVDYKTNWLGRPEEPLTAADYRPEMLDEAMGHSSYPLQALLYAVVAHRFLRWRLPGYDPARHLGGVLYLYVRGMCGADIPVVDGHPCGVFSWKPPVALVTAVSDLLDGRDAGGDGER
;
A
#
# COMPACT_ATOMS: atom_id res chain seq x y z
N GLU A 1 -26.49 -10.64 -5.84
CA GLU A 1 -25.28 -10.34 -6.64
C GLU A 1 -24.11 -11.22 -6.22
N LEU A 2 -23.58 -11.09 -5.00
CA LEU A 2 -22.43 -11.90 -4.52
C LEU A 2 -22.60 -13.42 -4.69
N LEU A 3 -23.77 -13.98 -4.34
CA LEU A 3 -24.05 -15.40 -4.55
C LEU A 3 -23.93 -15.85 -6.02
N VAL A 4 -24.27 -14.98 -6.97
CA VAL A 4 -24.14 -15.26 -8.40
C VAL A 4 -22.65 -15.33 -8.77
N HIS A 5 -21.86 -14.34 -8.35
CA HIS A 5 -20.42 -14.34 -8.57
C HIS A 5 -19.73 -15.53 -7.90
N ILE A 6 -20.11 -15.88 -6.68
CA ILE A 6 -19.55 -17.06 -5.99
C ILE A 6 -19.87 -18.33 -6.79
N ALA A 7 -21.10 -18.50 -7.27
CA ALA A 7 -21.45 -19.65 -8.09
C ALA A 7 -20.64 -19.72 -9.39
N GLU A 8 -20.41 -18.59 -10.06
CA GLU A 8 -19.57 -18.50 -11.26
C GLU A 8 -18.11 -18.87 -10.97
N GLN A 9 -17.53 -18.31 -9.91
CA GLN A 9 -16.13 -18.51 -9.54
C GLN A 9 -15.86 -19.94 -9.05
N ARG A 10 -16.81 -20.59 -8.36
CA ARG A 10 -16.66 -21.98 -7.90
C ARG A 10 -16.47 -23.00 -9.01
N VAL A 11 -16.92 -22.69 -10.24
CA VAL A 11 -16.66 -23.54 -11.41
C VAL A 11 -15.16 -23.58 -11.74
N GLN A 12 -14.47 -22.44 -11.56
CA GLN A 12 -13.05 -22.29 -11.87
C GLN A 12 -12.15 -22.65 -10.68
N TRP A 13 -12.61 -22.37 -9.44
CA TRP A 13 -11.91 -22.69 -8.20
C TRP A 13 -12.83 -23.51 -7.28
N PRO A 14 -12.87 -24.84 -7.46
CA PRO A 14 -13.71 -25.71 -6.64
C PRO A 14 -13.14 -25.79 -5.22
N VAL A 15 -13.81 -25.11 -4.29
CA VAL A 15 -13.52 -25.16 -2.86
C VAL A 15 -14.76 -25.65 -2.12
N ASP A 16 -14.54 -26.51 -1.12
CA ASP A 16 -15.59 -26.98 -0.21
C ASP A 16 -15.88 -25.90 0.83
N LEU A 17 -16.78 -24.98 0.48
CA LEU A 17 -17.19 -23.84 1.29
C LEU A 17 -18.67 -23.53 1.03
N ASP A 18 -19.37 -23.15 2.09
CA ASP A 18 -20.74 -22.65 2.01
C ASP A 18 -20.77 -21.26 1.34
N ALA A 19 -21.56 -21.15 0.26
CA ALA A 19 -21.62 -19.93 -0.54
C ALA A 19 -22.33 -18.77 0.18
N GLU A 20 -23.29 -19.05 1.04
CA GLU A 20 -23.98 -18.04 1.85
C GLU A 20 -23.04 -17.49 2.91
N VAL A 21 -22.31 -18.38 3.59
CA VAL A 21 -21.27 -17.98 4.57
C VAL A 21 -20.21 -17.10 3.91
N LEU A 22 -19.75 -17.44 2.71
CA LEU A 22 -18.79 -16.61 1.98
C LEU A 22 -19.39 -15.25 1.57
N ALA A 23 -20.64 -15.23 1.11
CA ALA A 23 -21.30 -13.99 0.72
C ALA A 23 -21.45 -13.03 1.92
N ASP A 24 -21.85 -13.55 3.08
CA ASP A 24 -21.96 -12.78 4.32
C ASP A 24 -20.60 -12.27 4.80
N ALA A 25 -19.55 -13.08 4.68
CA ALA A 25 -18.18 -12.65 5.00
C ALA A 25 -17.71 -11.51 4.06
N LEU A 26 -17.98 -11.59 2.76
CA LEU A 26 -17.65 -10.53 1.81
C LEU A 26 -18.43 -9.24 2.05
N VAL A 27 -19.68 -9.35 2.51
CA VAL A 27 -20.47 -8.21 3.01
C VAL A 27 -19.79 -7.59 4.22
N ALA A 28 -19.37 -8.39 5.19
CA ALA A 28 -18.66 -7.90 6.37
C ALA A 28 -17.34 -7.19 6.02
N VAL A 29 -16.58 -7.71 5.05
CA VAL A 29 -15.39 -7.03 4.52
C VAL A 29 -15.78 -5.65 3.96
N CYS A 30 -16.84 -5.58 3.16
CA CYS A 30 -17.30 -4.31 2.59
C CYS A 30 -17.77 -3.29 3.64
N ASP A 31 -18.27 -3.77 4.78
CA ASP A 31 -18.83 -2.96 5.88
C ASP A 31 -17.83 -2.67 7.00
N THR A 32 -16.60 -3.16 6.89
CA THR A 32 -15.55 -2.87 7.86
C THR A 32 -15.04 -1.44 7.66
N PRO A 33 -14.99 -0.59 8.71
CA PRO A 33 -14.40 0.74 8.63
C PRO A 33 -12.94 0.67 8.18
N LEU A 34 -12.53 1.55 7.27
CA LEU A 34 -11.14 1.61 6.78
C LEU A 34 -10.22 2.46 7.67
N GLY A 35 -10.75 2.93 8.80
CA GLY A 35 -10.03 3.69 9.80
C GLY A 35 -9.78 5.17 9.45
N PRO A 36 -8.95 5.86 10.25
CA PRO A 36 -8.89 7.33 10.26
C PRO A 36 -8.41 7.95 8.94
N LEU A 37 -7.53 7.28 8.20
CA LEU A 37 -7.05 7.79 6.90
C LEU A 37 -8.17 7.88 5.86
N ALA A 38 -9.21 7.06 6.00
CA ALA A 38 -10.39 7.08 5.16
C ALA A 38 -11.54 7.92 5.72
N GLY A 39 -11.37 8.53 6.90
CA GLY A 39 -12.45 9.18 7.64
C GLY A 39 -13.49 8.16 8.12
N ASP A 40 -13.03 6.96 8.48
CA ASP A 40 -13.85 5.81 8.92
C ASP A 40 -14.89 5.33 7.91
N ALA A 41 -14.80 5.77 6.65
CA ALA A 41 -15.60 5.23 5.57
C ALA A 41 -15.32 3.74 5.37
N THR A 42 -16.35 2.99 4.97
CA THR A 42 -16.24 1.59 4.58
C THR A 42 -15.96 1.47 3.08
N LEU A 43 -15.61 0.28 2.61
CA LEU A 43 -15.60 0.04 1.17
C LEU A 43 -16.99 0.25 0.59
N ARG A 44 -18.09 -0.07 1.29
CA ARG A 44 -19.45 0.16 0.77
C ARG A 44 -19.76 1.65 0.54
N ASP A 45 -19.27 2.53 1.40
CA ASP A 45 -19.58 3.98 1.34
C ASP A 45 -18.92 4.69 0.15
N ILE A 46 -17.78 4.17 -0.33
CA ILE A 46 -17.01 4.82 -1.39
C ILE A 46 -17.59 4.43 -2.75
N GLY A 47 -18.21 5.38 -3.45
CA GLY A 47 -18.84 5.12 -4.76
C GLY A 47 -17.86 4.69 -5.86
N ARG A 48 -18.36 4.04 -6.93
CA ARG A 48 -17.51 3.55 -8.04
C ARG A 48 -16.71 4.66 -8.74
N THR A 49 -17.21 5.89 -8.78
CA THR A 49 -16.51 7.06 -9.34
C THR A 49 -15.30 7.48 -8.52
N ASP A 50 -15.24 7.01 -7.28
CA ASP A 50 -14.20 7.28 -6.31
C ASP A 50 -13.28 6.06 -6.11
N ARG A 51 -13.38 5.06 -7.01
CA ARG A 51 -12.50 3.89 -7.06
C ARG A 51 -11.88 3.75 -8.42
N LEU A 52 -10.56 3.73 -8.45
CA LEU A 52 -9.78 3.30 -9.61
C LEU A 52 -9.21 1.93 -9.28
N CYS A 53 -9.86 0.87 -9.76
CA CYS A 53 -9.40 -0.50 -9.57
C CYS A 53 -8.33 -0.86 -10.60
N GLU A 54 -7.40 -1.73 -10.20
CA GLU A 54 -6.35 -2.31 -11.05
C GLU A 54 -5.60 -1.23 -11.83
N LEU A 55 -4.98 -0.31 -11.10
CA LEU A 55 -4.13 0.71 -11.70
C LEU A 55 -2.78 0.08 -12.07
N ASP A 56 -2.71 -0.41 -13.30
CA ASP A 56 -1.46 -0.84 -13.91
C ASP A 56 -0.51 0.35 -14.10
N PHE A 57 0.76 0.12 -13.85
CA PHE A 57 1.79 1.11 -14.06
C PHE A 57 3.05 0.51 -14.66
N GLU A 58 3.74 1.36 -15.42
CA GLU A 58 5.10 1.15 -15.89
C GLU A 58 5.89 2.40 -15.50
N LEU A 59 6.76 2.26 -14.51
CA LEU A 59 7.53 3.35 -13.95
C LEU A 59 8.94 3.33 -14.51
N PRO A 60 9.37 4.33 -15.30
CA PRO A 60 10.76 4.43 -15.72
C PRO A 60 11.64 4.71 -14.49
N LEU A 61 12.73 3.96 -14.40
CA LEU A 61 13.78 4.10 -13.39
C LEU A 61 15.03 4.69 -14.04
N GLY A 62 15.69 5.63 -13.36
CA GLY A 62 16.94 6.24 -13.84
C GLY A 62 16.78 7.07 -15.12
N GLY A 63 15.63 7.72 -15.30
CA GLY A 63 15.34 8.59 -16.46
C GLY A 63 14.80 7.87 -17.70
N GLY A 64 14.56 6.56 -17.65
CA GLY A 64 13.99 5.77 -18.76
C GLY A 64 14.90 5.73 -20.00
N ASP A 65 14.33 5.82 -21.20
CA ASP A 65 15.08 5.78 -22.48
C ASP A 65 15.96 7.01 -22.73
N LEU A 66 15.75 8.08 -21.95
CA LEU A 66 16.53 9.31 -22.04
C LEU A 66 17.87 9.11 -21.33
N ARG A 67 18.84 8.53 -22.04
CA ARG A 67 20.26 8.43 -21.66
C ARG A 67 20.92 9.80 -21.46
N ARG A 68 20.52 10.55 -20.43
CA ARG A 68 21.22 11.80 -20.09
C ARG A 68 22.17 11.67 -18.91
N HIS A 69 21.99 10.68 -18.03
CA HIS A 69 22.92 10.44 -16.92
C HIS A 69 23.01 8.95 -16.60
N THR A 70 24.22 8.50 -16.29
CA THR A 70 24.52 7.19 -15.69
C THR A 70 24.08 7.18 -14.22
N SER A 71 22.81 7.43 -13.92
CA SER A 71 22.36 7.41 -12.52
C SER A 71 22.48 5.98 -12.00
N SER A 72 23.46 5.73 -11.13
CA SER A 72 23.72 4.45 -10.48
C SER A 72 22.88 4.29 -9.21
N ALA A 73 21.62 4.72 -9.25
CA ALA A 73 20.74 4.61 -8.10
C ALA A 73 20.56 3.12 -7.78
N VAL A 74 20.78 2.74 -6.53
CA VAL A 74 20.58 1.38 -6.04
C VAL A 74 19.53 1.39 -4.93
N LEU A 75 18.96 0.23 -4.64
CA LEU A 75 17.92 0.12 -3.61
C LEU A 75 18.40 0.61 -2.23
N GLY A 76 19.69 0.46 -1.93
CA GLY A 76 20.35 0.97 -0.73
C GLY A 76 20.26 2.49 -0.56
N ASP A 77 20.08 3.26 -1.64
CA ASP A 77 19.92 4.72 -1.57
C ASP A 77 18.60 5.15 -0.90
N LEU A 78 17.66 4.21 -0.70
CA LEU A 78 16.48 4.44 0.13
C LEU A 78 16.80 4.57 1.61
N VAL A 79 17.86 3.93 2.11
CA VAL A 79 18.25 3.93 3.53
C VAL A 79 18.33 5.35 4.11
N PRO A 80 19.14 6.28 3.56
CA PRO A 80 19.22 7.64 4.08
C PRO A 80 17.88 8.37 4.03
N LEU A 81 17.06 8.16 2.99
CA LEU A 81 15.73 8.79 2.86
C LEU A 81 14.76 8.29 3.93
N LEU A 82 14.70 6.98 4.16
CA LEU A 82 13.88 6.37 5.20
C LEU A 82 14.28 6.89 6.57
N ARG A 83 15.59 6.95 6.88
CA ARG A 83 16.09 7.41 8.18
C ARG A 83 15.86 8.90 8.41
N ALA A 84 15.96 9.72 7.36
CA ALA A 84 15.79 11.16 7.43
C ALA A 84 14.32 11.58 7.61
N HIS A 85 13.39 10.87 6.93
CA HIS A 85 12.00 11.30 6.89
C HIS A 85 11.07 10.52 7.83
N LEU A 86 11.42 9.30 8.24
CA LEU A 86 10.56 8.49 9.10
C LEU A 86 10.97 8.57 10.58
N PRO A 87 10.01 8.72 11.50
CA PRO A 87 10.27 8.66 12.94
C PRO A 87 10.76 7.26 13.35
N ALA A 88 11.51 7.17 14.45
CA ALA A 88 12.15 5.92 14.88
C ALA A 88 11.19 4.72 15.05
N ARG A 89 9.92 4.98 15.36
CA ARG A 89 8.86 3.97 15.55
C ARG A 89 7.95 3.76 14.35
N ASP A 90 8.27 4.34 13.19
CA ASP A 90 7.48 4.12 11.98
C ASP A 90 7.59 2.65 11.52
N PRO A 91 6.48 1.98 11.20
CA PRO A 91 6.47 0.55 10.86
C PRO A 91 7.31 0.22 9.62
N VAL A 92 7.49 1.17 8.70
CA VAL A 92 8.27 0.97 7.47
C VAL A 92 9.76 1.29 7.67
N ARG A 93 10.12 2.03 8.73
CA ARG A 93 11.52 2.47 8.94
C ARG A 93 12.49 1.33 9.20
N ALA A 94 12.02 0.22 9.77
CA ALA A 94 12.83 -0.99 9.98
C ALA A 94 13.35 -1.59 8.67
N TRP A 95 12.71 -1.26 7.53
CA TRP A 95 13.20 -1.70 6.22
C TRP A 95 14.57 -1.13 5.86
N ALA A 96 14.95 0.01 6.44
CA ALA A 96 16.30 0.54 6.30
C ALA A 96 17.34 -0.43 6.90
N ASP A 97 17.04 -1.02 8.07
CA ASP A 97 17.90 -2.04 8.69
C ASP A 97 18.00 -3.30 7.81
N VAL A 98 16.89 -3.72 7.20
CA VAL A 98 16.87 -4.86 6.27
C VAL A 98 17.80 -4.62 5.08
N LEU A 99 17.75 -3.43 4.46
CA LEU A 99 18.63 -3.10 3.34
C LEU A 99 20.10 -3.06 3.77
N GLU A 100 20.41 -2.46 4.91
CA GLU A 100 21.79 -2.38 5.45
C GLU A 100 22.36 -3.79 5.76
N GLN A 101 21.53 -4.71 6.24
CA GLN A 101 21.92 -6.08 6.57
C GLN A 101 21.98 -7.01 5.36
N ASN A 102 21.46 -6.60 4.20
CA ASN A 102 21.42 -7.39 2.97
C ASN A 102 22.12 -6.66 1.81
N PRO A 103 23.46 -6.63 1.76
CA PRO A 103 24.22 -5.87 0.75
C PRO A 103 23.86 -6.23 -0.70
N GLU A 104 23.53 -7.49 -0.97
CA GLU A 104 23.13 -7.94 -2.32
C GLU A 104 21.78 -7.34 -2.76
N LEU A 105 20.85 -7.19 -1.81
CA LEU A 105 19.56 -6.53 -2.06
C LEU A 105 19.76 -5.01 -2.18
N ALA A 106 20.58 -4.42 -1.32
CA ALA A 106 20.89 -3.00 -1.37
C ALA A 106 21.61 -2.59 -2.67
N ALA A 107 22.42 -3.48 -3.24
CA ALA A 107 23.15 -3.25 -4.49
C ALA A 107 22.30 -3.40 -5.76
N GLN A 108 21.01 -3.75 -5.66
CA GLN A 108 20.12 -3.85 -6.82
C GLN A 108 19.98 -2.49 -7.51
N GLU A 109 20.37 -2.43 -8.78
CA GLU A 109 20.28 -1.21 -9.59
C GLU A 109 18.82 -0.86 -9.92
N LEU A 110 18.44 0.38 -9.67
CA LEU A 110 17.14 0.96 -10.01
C LEU A 110 17.21 1.51 -11.44
N ARG A 111 17.22 0.61 -12.42
CA ARG A 111 17.27 0.94 -13.86
C ARG A 111 16.19 0.22 -14.67
N GLY A 112 15.82 0.80 -15.81
CA GLY A 112 14.83 0.21 -16.71
C GLY A 112 13.41 0.60 -16.32
N TYR A 113 12.50 -0.38 -16.25
CA TYR A 113 11.10 -0.14 -15.91
C TYR A 113 10.67 -1.03 -14.75
N LEU A 114 9.97 -0.43 -13.78
CA LEU A 114 9.25 -1.14 -12.74
C LEU A 114 7.79 -1.25 -13.15
N THR A 115 7.31 -2.47 -13.35
CA THR A 115 5.91 -2.75 -13.65
C THR A 115 5.20 -3.34 -12.44
N GLY A 116 3.90 -3.08 -12.36
CA GLY A 116 3.05 -3.61 -11.31
C GLY A 116 1.63 -3.10 -11.46
N SER A 117 0.78 -3.47 -10.51
CA SER A 117 -0.60 -3.02 -10.44
C SER A 117 -0.96 -2.67 -9.00
N VAL A 118 -1.58 -1.52 -8.81
CA VAL A 118 -2.20 -1.15 -7.54
C VAL A 118 -3.64 -1.64 -7.56
N ASP A 119 -4.03 -2.46 -6.58
CA ASP A 119 -5.37 -3.07 -6.55
C ASP A 119 -6.48 -2.02 -6.62
N VAL A 120 -6.42 -0.98 -5.77
CA VAL A 120 -7.39 0.12 -5.83
C VAL A 120 -6.76 1.44 -5.38
N VAL A 121 -7.10 2.53 -6.06
CA VAL A 121 -6.95 3.89 -5.52
C VAL A 121 -8.34 4.42 -5.16
N LEU A 122 -8.54 4.74 -3.87
CA LEU A 122 -9.78 5.27 -3.34
C LEU A 122 -9.70 6.79 -3.18
N ARG A 123 -10.78 7.51 -3.48
CA ARG A 123 -10.92 8.94 -3.18
C ARG A 123 -11.89 9.17 -2.02
N THR A 124 -11.40 9.76 -0.93
CA THR A 124 -12.19 10.11 0.26
C THR A 124 -11.76 11.46 0.80
N GLY A 125 -12.72 12.35 1.10
CA GLY A 125 -12.43 13.69 1.61
C GLY A 125 -11.49 14.52 0.73
N GLY A 126 -11.48 14.28 -0.59
CA GLY A 126 -10.55 14.93 -1.53
C GLY A 126 -9.11 14.40 -1.51
N ARG A 127 -8.85 13.36 -0.71
CA ARG A 127 -7.56 12.65 -0.63
C ARG A 127 -7.64 11.31 -1.36
N TYR A 128 -6.49 10.85 -1.82
CA TYR A 128 -6.33 9.60 -2.55
C TYR A 128 -5.56 8.59 -1.69
N LEU A 129 -6.16 7.44 -1.43
CA LEU A 129 -5.60 6.33 -0.68
C LEU A 129 -5.26 5.21 -1.64
N VAL A 130 -4.04 4.70 -1.55
CA VAL A 130 -3.64 3.48 -2.24
C VAL A 130 -4.04 2.29 -1.39
N VAL A 131 -4.66 1.29 -1.98
CA VAL A 131 -5.15 0.09 -1.30
C VAL A 131 -4.57 -1.16 -1.96
N ASP A 132 -4.21 -2.13 -1.12
CA ASP A 132 -3.82 -3.47 -1.52
C ASP A 132 -4.55 -4.51 -0.65
N TYR A 133 -5.11 -5.55 -1.27
CA TYR A 133 -5.84 -6.61 -0.58
C TYR A 133 -4.90 -7.77 -0.22
N LYS A 134 -4.94 -8.19 1.05
CA LYS A 134 -4.15 -9.28 1.59
C LYS A 134 -5.05 -10.40 2.10
N THR A 135 -4.77 -11.63 1.66
CA THR A 135 -5.46 -12.86 2.12
C THR A 135 -4.59 -13.68 3.07
N ASN A 136 -3.52 -13.11 3.63
CA ASN A 136 -2.60 -13.78 4.53
C ASN A 136 -3.32 -14.35 5.76
N TRP A 137 -2.87 -15.51 6.25
CA TRP A 137 -3.30 -16.09 7.53
C TRP A 137 -2.34 -15.63 8.62
N LEU A 138 -2.81 -14.86 9.61
CA LEU A 138 -1.96 -14.36 10.71
C LEU A 138 -2.15 -15.12 12.03
N GLY A 139 -3.25 -15.84 12.19
CA GLY A 139 -3.51 -16.65 13.39
C GLY A 139 -2.69 -17.93 13.44
N ARG A 140 -2.72 -18.62 14.57
CA ARG A 140 -2.09 -19.93 14.69
C ARG A 140 -2.91 -20.98 13.94
N PRO A 141 -2.30 -21.88 13.14
CA PRO A 141 -3.04 -22.88 12.38
C PRO A 141 -3.93 -23.79 13.24
N GLU A 142 -3.56 -24.01 14.49
CA GLU A 142 -4.24 -24.91 15.43
C GLU A 142 -5.40 -24.24 16.21
N GLU A 143 -5.52 -22.91 16.13
CA GLU A 143 -6.52 -22.13 16.85
C GLU A 143 -7.54 -21.53 15.86
N PRO A 144 -8.82 -21.37 16.24
CA PRO A 144 -9.77 -20.65 15.41
C PRO A 144 -9.29 -19.24 15.12
N LEU A 145 -9.29 -18.85 13.84
CA LEU A 145 -8.89 -17.52 13.43
C LEU A 145 -9.86 -16.46 13.96
N THR A 146 -9.34 -15.37 14.52
CA THR A 146 -10.14 -14.27 15.09
C THR A 146 -9.68 -12.91 14.59
N ALA A 147 -10.52 -11.88 14.76
CA ALA A 147 -10.13 -10.49 14.50
C ALA A 147 -8.92 -10.04 15.34
N ALA A 148 -8.67 -10.66 16.51
CA ALA A 148 -7.53 -10.34 17.36
C ALA A 148 -6.18 -10.76 16.74
N ASP A 149 -6.17 -11.71 15.81
CA ASP A 149 -4.99 -12.11 15.04
C ASP A 149 -4.61 -11.05 13.98
N TYR A 150 -5.47 -10.06 13.76
CA TYR A 150 -5.28 -8.96 12.82
C TYR A 150 -5.32 -7.58 13.51
N ARG A 151 -5.05 -7.54 14.82
CA ARG A 151 -4.86 -6.28 15.55
C ARG A 151 -3.62 -5.53 15.04
N PRO A 152 -3.51 -4.20 15.25
CA PRO A 152 -2.43 -3.38 14.69
C PRO A 152 -1.03 -3.95 14.87
N GLU A 153 -0.70 -4.48 16.06
CA GLU A 153 0.64 -5.04 16.32
C GLU A 153 0.94 -6.26 15.43
N MET A 154 -0.05 -7.11 15.17
CA MET A 154 0.11 -8.28 14.30
C MET A 154 0.26 -7.87 12.84
N LEU A 155 -0.40 -6.77 12.44
CA LEU A 155 -0.28 -6.22 11.09
C LEU A 155 1.09 -5.57 10.89
N ASP A 156 1.59 -4.83 11.88
CA ASP A 156 2.93 -4.25 11.86
C ASP A 156 4.01 -5.35 11.73
N GLU A 157 3.88 -6.44 12.48
CA GLU A 157 4.74 -7.61 12.35
C GLU A 157 4.64 -8.24 10.95
N ALA A 158 3.43 -8.44 10.42
CA ALA A 158 3.22 -9.01 9.09
C ALA A 158 3.84 -8.14 7.97
N MET A 159 3.76 -6.82 8.12
CA MET A 159 4.42 -5.87 7.24
C MET A 159 5.94 -6.01 7.32
N GLY A 160 6.52 -6.08 8.52
CA GLY A 160 7.96 -6.16 8.73
C GLY A 160 8.64 -7.44 8.20
N HIS A 161 7.92 -8.57 8.19
CA HIS A 161 8.44 -9.85 7.69
C HIS A 161 8.29 -10.04 6.17
N SER A 162 7.79 -9.02 5.46
CA SER A 162 7.51 -9.06 4.02
C SER A 162 8.20 -7.89 3.31
N SER A 163 8.24 -7.92 1.98
CA SER A 163 8.64 -6.75 1.17
C SER A 163 7.55 -5.68 1.05
N TYR A 164 6.43 -5.82 1.78
CA TYR A 164 5.30 -4.89 1.78
C TYR A 164 5.66 -3.44 2.14
N PRO A 165 6.63 -3.13 3.03
CA PRO A 165 7.03 -1.75 3.29
C PRO A 165 7.57 -1.05 2.03
N LEU A 166 8.41 -1.75 1.25
CA LEU A 166 8.91 -1.26 -0.02
C LEU A 166 7.77 -1.12 -1.05
N GLN A 167 6.89 -2.12 -1.14
CA GLN A 167 5.72 -2.08 -2.02
C GLN A 167 4.83 -0.87 -1.71
N ALA A 168 4.48 -0.65 -0.44
CA ALA A 168 3.67 0.48 0.01
C ALA A 168 4.29 1.84 -0.37
N LEU A 169 5.61 1.98 -0.18
CA LEU A 169 6.34 3.19 -0.57
C LEU A 169 6.32 3.41 -2.09
N LEU A 170 6.60 2.37 -2.87
CA LEU A 170 6.57 2.44 -4.33
C LEU A 170 5.16 2.76 -4.85
N TYR A 171 4.12 2.17 -4.27
CA TYR A 171 2.74 2.46 -4.62
C TYR A 171 2.33 3.90 -4.29
N ALA A 172 2.82 4.45 -3.17
CA ALA A 172 2.63 5.87 -2.86
C ALA A 172 3.32 6.78 -3.91
N VAL A 173 4.50 6.40 -4.40
CA VAL A 173 5.20 7.13 -5.49
C VAL A 173 4.44 7.01 -6.81
N VAL A 174 3.92 5.83 -7.14
CA VAL A 174 3.09 5.61 -8.33
C VAL A 174 1.86 6.53 -8.28
N ALA A 175 1.14 6.54 -7.15
CA ALA A 175 -0.01 7.42 -6.96
C ALA A 175 0.38 8.90 -7.07
N HIS A 176 1.51 9.29 -6.46
CA HIS A 176 2.04 10.66 -6.58
C HIS A 176 2.26 11.07 -8.04
N ARG A 177 2.99 10.26 -8.82
CA ARG A 177 3.30 10.54 -10.22
C ARG A 177 2.05 10.52 -11.10
N PHE A 178 1.16 9.57 -10.87
CA PHE A 178 -0.11 9.46 -11.58
C PHE A 178 -0.98 10.70 -11.36
N LEU A 179 -1.18 11.11 -10.10
CA LEU A 179 -1.97 12.29 -9.76
C LEU A 179 -1.33 13.57 -10.26
N ARG A 180 0.00 13.71 -10.20
CA ARG A 180 0.73 14.84 -10.79
C ARG A 180 0.42 15.02 -12.28
N TRP A 181 0.20 13.93 -13.00
CA TRP A 181 -0.14 13.96 -14.42
C TRP A 181 -1.65 14.15 -14.68
N ARG A 182 -2.50 13.54 -13.87
CA ARG A 182 -3.95 13.45 -14.15
C ARG A 182 -4.82 14.47 -13.44
N LEU A 183 -4.38 15.04 -12.32
CA LEU A 183 -5.19 15.93 -11.49
C LEU A 183 -4.70 17.39 -11.65
N PRO A 184 -5.47 18.27 -12.32
CA PRO A 184 -5.17 19.69 -12.38
C PRO A 184 -5.08 20.31 -10.97
N GLY A 185 -4.03 21.10 -10.72
CA GLY A 185 -3.81 21.71 -9.41
C GLY A 185 -3.37 20.73 -8.32
N TYR A 186 -2.81 19.58 -8.70
CA TYR A 186 -2.28 18.60 -7.76
C TYR A 186 -1.24 19.20 -6.79
N ASP A 187 -1.59 19.20 -5.52
CA ASP A 187 -0.72 19.44 -4.36
C ASP A 187 -0.59 18.13 -3.56
N PRO A 188 0.62 17.54 -3.44
CA PRO A 188 0.84 16.31 -2.69
C PRO A 188 0.37 16.38 -1.23
N ALA A 189 0.51 17.52 -0.55
CA ALA A 189 0.13 17.66 0.86
C ALA A 189 -1.39 17.65 1.07
N ARG A 190 -2.14 18.10 0.05
CA ARG A 190 -3.60 18.09 0.05
C ARG A 190 -4.17 16.76 -0.40
N HIS A 191 -3.57 16.16 -1.43
CA HIS A 191 -4.21 15.06 -2.15
C HIS A 191 -3.68 13.67 -1.76
N LEU A 192 -2.44 13.52 -1.26
CA LEU A 192 -2.00 12.20 -0.79
C LEU A 192 -2.70 11.88 0.55
N GLY A 193 -3.39 10.75 0.57
CA GLY A 193 -4.13 10.23 1.74
C GLY A 193 -3.31 9.22 2.55
N GLY A 194 -2.48 8.43 1.88
CA GLY A 194 -1.71 7.34 2.48
C GLY A 194 -1.97 6.02 1.78
N VAL A 195 -1.63 4.93 2.47
CA VAL A 195 -1.70 3.56 1.99
C VAL A 195 -2.48 2.72 3.00
N LEU A 196 -3.34 1.83 2.51
CA LEU A 196 -4.09 0.85 3.28
C LEU A 196 -3.78 -0.56 2.79
N TYR A 197 -3.46 -1.47 3.70
CA TYR A 197 -3.39 -2.89 3.42
C TYR A 197 -4.57 -3.56 4.11
N LEU A 198 -5.47 -4.13 3.30
CA LEU A 198 -6.73 -4.71 3.74
C LEU A 198 -6.57 -6.21 3.89
N TYR A 199 -6.29 -6.67 5.11
CA TYR A 199 -6.23 -8.08 5.46
C TYR A 199 -7.66 -8.61 5.58
N VAL A 200 -8.22 -9.05 4.45
CA VAL A 200 -9.66 -9.33 4.31
C VAL A 200 -10.17 -10.41 5.27
N ARG A 201 -9.29 -11.27 5.77
CA ARG A 201 -9.62 -12.29 6.79
C ARG A 201 -9.83 -11.72 8.20
N GLY A 202 -9.30 -10.52 8.47
CA GLY A 202 -9.50 -9.79 9.72
C GLY A 202 -10.59 -8.73 9.66
N MET A 203 -11.21 -8.51 8.49
CA MET A 203 -12.25 -7.50 8.28
C MET A 203 -13.64 -8.12 8.48
N CYS A 204 -14.19 -7.94 9.69
CA CYS A 204 -15.36 -8.68 10.18
C CYS A 204 -16.62 -7.81 10.38
N GLY A 205 -16.71 -6.66 9.69
CA GLY A 205 -17.92 -5.82 9.67
C GLY A 205 -17.86 -4.59 10.58
N ALA A 206 -19.00 -3.92 10.73
CA ALA A 206 -19.10 -2.63 11.41
C ALA A 206 -18.69 -2.67 12.89
N ASP A 207 -18.91 -3.81 13.56
CA ASP A 207 -18.60 -4.01 14.98
C ASP A 207 -17.17 -4.56 15.22
N ILE A 208 -16.29 -4.45 14.22
CA ILE A 208 -14.89 -4.91 14.34
C ILE A 208 -14.22 -4.26 15.57
N PRO A 209 -13.40 -5.00 16.33
CA PRO A 209 -12.57 -4.40 17.36
C PRO A 209 -11.67 -3.31 16.79
N VAL A 210 -11.64 -2.17 17.48
CA VAL A 210 -10.77 -1.03 17.15
C VAL A 210 -9.77 -0.87 18.29
N VAL A 211 -8.48 -0.89 17.96
CA VAL A 211 -7.37 -0.73 18.90
C VAL A 211 -6.68 0.59 18.57
N ASP A 212 -6.63 1.51 19.54
CA ASP A 212 -6.05 2.85 19.38
C ASP A 212 -6.57 3.64 18.16
N GLY A 213 -7.84 3.44 17.81
CA GLY A 213 -8.48 4.09 16.65
C GLY A 213 -8.26 3.37 15.31
N HIS A 214 -7.58 2.23 15.31
CA HIS A 214 -7.34 1.42 14.11
C HIS A 214 -8.18 0.13 14.15
N PRO A 215 -9.03 -0.12 13.14
CA PRO A 215 -9.81 -1.35 13.05
C PRO A 215 -8.90 -2.55 12.76
N CYS A 216 -9.16 -3.69 13.41
CA CYS A 216 -8.50 -4.93 13.06
C CYS A 216 -8.67 -5.26 11.57
N GLY A 217 -7.64 -5.86 10.97
CA GLY A 217 -7.62 -6.21 9.54
C GLY A 217 -7.27 -5.06 8.61
N VAL A 218 -7.10 -3.82 9.11
CA VAL A 218 -6.74 -2.66 8.30
C VAL A 218 -5.42 -2.06 8.78
N PHE A 219 -4.35 -2.34 8.04
CA PHE A 219 -3.10 -1.62 8.25
C PHE A 219 -3.15 -0.29 7.51
N SER A 220 -2.81 0.80 8.19
CA SER A 220 -2.85 2.14 7.63
C SER A 220 -1.51 2.85 7.83
N TRP A 221 -0.94 3.37 6.74
CA TRP A 221 0.31 4.11 6.78
C TRP A 221 0.25 5.38 5.95
N LYS A 222 0.65 6.50 6.53
CA LYS A 222 0.70 7.79 5.83
C LYS A 222 2.16 8.23 5.70
N PRO A 223 2.83 7.88 4.59
CA PRO A 223 4.20 8.34 4.38
C PRO A 223 4.26 9.86 4.33
N PRO A 224 5.28 10.50 4.93
CA PRO A 224 5.51 11.92 4.78
C PRO A 224 5.65 12.29 3.30
N VAL A 225 5.03 13.39 2.89
CA VAL A 225 5.11 13.88 1.49
C VAL A 225 6.56 14.02 1.05
N ALA A 226 7.43 14.55 1.92
CA ALA A 226 8.85 14.73 1.63
C ALA A 226 9.56 13.41 1.29
N LEU A 227 9.19 12.29 1.95
CA LEU A 227 9.72 10.98 1.62
C LEU A 227 9.24 10.54 0.23
N VAL A 228 7.95 10.65 -0.05
CA VAL A 228 7.37 10.24 -1.34
C VAL A 228 8.00 11.03 -2.49
N THR A 229 8.20 12.34 -2.33
CA THR A 229 8.84 13.17 -3.34
C THR A 229 10.31 12.83 -3.51
N ALA A 230 11.07 12.66 -2.41
CA ALA A 230 12.49 12.33 -2.47
C ALA A 230 12.74 10.97 -3.13
N VAL A 231 11.90 9.96 -2.83
CA VAL A 231 11.98 8.65 -3.48
C VAL A 231 11.56 8.74 -4.94
N SER A 232 10.55 9.56 -5.27
CA SER A 232 10.21 9.82 -6.66
C SER A 232 11.38 10.46 -7.42
N ASP A 233 12.09 11.42 -6.84
CA ASP A 233 13.24 12.06 -7.50
C ASP A 233 14.42 11.08 -7.64
N LEU A 234 14.69 10.25 -6.63
CA LEU A 234 15.67 9.17 -6.69
C LEU A 234 15.38 8.20 -7.85
N LEU A 235 14.12 7.75 -7.98
CA LEU A 235 13.71 6.86 -9.08
C LEU A 235 13.78 7.54 -10.45
N ASP A 236 13.67 8.88 -10.52
CA ASP A 236 13.91 9.65 -11.75
C ASP A 236 15.41 9.86 -12.06
N GLY A 237 16.31 9.36 -11.22
CA GLY A 237 17.77 9.51 -11.38
C GLY A 237 18.26 10.92 -11.04
N ARG A 238 17.54 11.67 -10.20
CA ARG A 238 17.95 12.98 -9.70
C ARG A 238 18.68 12.80 -8.37
N ASP A 239 19.92 13.27 -8.30
CA ASP A 239 20.68 13.25 -7.05
C ASP A 239 20.03 14.17 -6.02
N ALA A 240 19.95 13.73 -4.76
CA ALA A 240 19.43 14.50 -3.62
C ALA A 240 20.26 15.75 -3.24
N GLY A 241 21.25 16.12 -4.05
CA GLY A 241 22.17 17.24 -3.81
C GLY A 241 22.21 18.31 -4.91
N GLY A 242 21.26 18.28 -5.85
CA GLY A 242 21.25 19.16 -7.03
C GLY A 242 20.35 20.40 -6.93
N ASP A 243 20.31 21.10 -5.80
CA ASP A 243 19.68 22.43 -5.74
C ASP A 243 20.73 23.53 -6.01
N GLY A 244 20.53 24.29 -7.09
CA GLY A 244 21.10 25.63 -7.26
C GLY A 244 22.14 25.81 -8.36
N GLU A 245 21.72 25.80 -9.62
CA GLU A 245 22.01 26.86 -10.62
C GLU A 245 21.59 26.40 -12.03
N ARG A 246 20.46 26.91 -12.49
CA ARG A 246 20.27 27.42 -13.86
C ARG A 246 19.00 28.24 -13.98
#